data_AF-Q2IVT4-F1
#
_entry.id   AF-Q2IVT4-F1
#
_cell.length_a   1.000
_cell.length_b   1.000
_cell.length_c   1.000
_cell.angle_alpha   90.00
_cell.angle_beta   90.00
_cell.angle_gamma   90.00
#
_symmetry.space_group_name_H-M   'P 1'
#
loop_
_entity.id
_entity.type
_entity.pdbx_description
1 polymer ?
#
loop_
_entity_poly.entity_id
_entity_poly.type
_entity_poly.pdbx_seq_one_letter_code
_entity_poly.pdbx_strand_id
1 'polypeptide(L)'
;MTRTIFPYAAPDVSTLARALGRELEAQDRKLGHVQLLNLLTRAAGFRNFQHFRAQFDAADELQRQPEPEPVADLQKVARVARYFDGAGGLTRWPKKASHRVLCLWVLWSRVPAGQEMSEKPFNEWLAAHHGFGDHALLRRELCDHGLMTRTRDGRVYRRIEQKPPPEAVALIRALAPRRAA
;
A
#
# COMPACT_ATOMS: atom_id res chain seq x y z
N MET A 1 14.97 -7.33 -17.33
CA MET A 1 15.10 -8.44 -16.35
C MET A 1 16.36 -8.16 -15.54
N THR A 2 16.21 -7.66 -14.30
CA THR A 2 17.34 -7.48 -13.38
C THR A 2 17.95 -8.86 -13.06
N ARG A 3 19.28 -8.98 -13.11
CA ARG A 3 19.99 -10.24 -12.84
C ARG A 3 20.01 -10.49 -11.33
N THR A 4 19.25 -11.48 -10.85
CA THR A 4 19.30 -11.91 -9.44
C THR A 4 20.62 -12.66 -9.18
N ILE A 5 21.38 -12.20 -8.20
CA ILE A 5 22.64 -12.84 -7.77
C ILE A 5 22.31 -13.70 -6.55
N PHE A 6 22.53 -15.01 -6.66
CA PHE A 6 22.40 -15.93 -5.53
C PHE A 6 23.81 -16.27 -5.02
N PRO A 7 24.26 -15.72 -3.88
CA PRO A 7 25.53 -16.11 -3.30
C PRO A 7 25.47 -17.59 -2.91
N TYR A 8 26.49 -18.34 -3.31
CA TYR A 8 26.60 -19.77 -3.06
C TYR A 8 27.73 -20.02 -2.05
N ALA A 9 27.44 -20.79 -1.01
CA ALA A 9 28.42 -21.25 -0.03
C ALA A 9 28.20 -22.75 0.23
N ALA A 10 29.29 -23.51 0.25
CA ALA A 10 29.31 -24.90 0.70
C ALA A 10 30.02 -24.97 2.06
N PRO A 11 29.49 -25.75 3.03
CA PRO A 11 30.07 -25.81 4.37
C PRO A 11 31.46 -26.48 4.40
N ASP A 12 31.75 -27.38 3.46
CA ASP A 12 33.05 -28.04 3.31
C ASP A 12 33.38 -28.28 1.83
N VAL A 13 34.50 -27.71 1.39
CA VAL A 13 35.02 -27.83 0.01
C VAL A 13 35.45 -29.25 -0.35
N SER A 14 35.94 -30.03 0.61
CA SER A 14 36.39 -31.41 0.37
C SER A 14 35.20 -32.34 0.12
N THR A 15 34.15 -32.19 0.92
CA THR A 15 32.89 -32.92 0.74
C THR A 15 32.20 -32.54 -0.57
N LEU A 16 32.21 -31.25 -0.92
CA LEU A 16 31.74 -30.74 -2.21
C LEU A 16 32.46 -31.43 -3.37
N ALA A 17 33.80 -31.40 -3.39
CA ALA A 17 34.60 -31.98 -4.47
C ALA A 17 34.33 -33.48 -4.66
N ARG A 18 34.22 -34.25 -3.57
CA ARG A 18 33.88 -35.69 -3.64
C ARG A 18 32.48 -35.94 -4.17
N ALA A 19 31.50 -35.12 -3.80
CA ALA A 19 30.13 -35.26 -4.31
C ALA A 19 30.05 -34.93 -5.80
N LEU A 20 30.72 -33.84 -6.22
CA LEU A 20 30.82 -33.46 -7.63
C LEU A 20 31.51 -34.52 -8.48
N GLY A 21 32.66 -35.04 -8.02
CA GLY A 21 33.40 -36.09 -8.73
C GLY A 21 32.56 -37.33 -8.99
N ARG A 22 31.88 -37.84 -7.96
CA ARG A 22 31.00 -39.02 -8.09
C ARG A 22 29.84 -38.82 -9.08
N GLU A 23 29.16 -37.67 -9.03
CA GLU A 23 28.06 -37.39 -9.97
C GLU A 23 28.56 -37.16 -11.40
N LEU A 24 29.75 -36.56 -11.58
CA LEU A 24 30.34 -36.35 -12.91
C LEU A 24 30.84 -37.66 -13.53
N GLU A 25 31.45 -38.55 -12.74
CA GLU A 25 31.87 -39.89 -13.19
C GLU A 25 30.67 -40.75 -13.61
N ALA A 26 29.52 -40.58 -12.95
CA ALA A 26 28.29 -41.29 -13.29
C ALA A 26 27.60 -40.76 -14.57
N GLN A 27 28.05 -39.64 -15.13
CA GLN A 27 27.43 -38.98 -16.27
C GLN A 27 28.25 -39.23 -17.53
N ASP A 28 27.69 -40.00 -18.45
CA ASP A 28 28.34 -40.36 -19.73
C ASP A 28 28.19 -39.26 -20.81
N ARG A 29 27.62 -38.11 -20.44
CA ARG A 29 27.34 -36.97 -21.34
C ARG A 29 27.56 -35.64 -20.63
N LYS A 30 27.79 -34.59 -21.42
CA LYS A 30 27.93 -33.22 -20.92
C LYS A 30 26.64 -32.75 -20.24
N LEU A 31 26.77 -32.26 -19.02
CA LEU A 31 25.66 -31.67 -18.26
C LEU A 31 25.22 -30.33 -18.86
N GLY A 32 23.90 -30.13 -18.93
CA GLY A 32 23.29 -28.83 -19.21
C GLY A 32 23.36 -27.89 -18.00
N HIS A 33 23.04 -26.60 -18.23
CA HIS A 33 23.13 -25.57 -17.18
C HIS A 33 22.27 -25.86 -15.93
N VAL A 34 21.02 -26.26 -16.12
CA VAL A 34 20.11 -26.59 -15.00
C VAL A 34 20.60 -27.81 -14.22
N GLN A 35 21.20 -28.79 -14.91
CA GLN A 35 21.77 -29.97 -14.27
C GLN A 35 22.99 -29.58 -13.42
N LEU A 36 23.85 -28.68 -13.91
CA LEU A 36 24.97 -28.12 -13.14
C LEU A 36 24.48 -27.35 -11.90
N LEU A 37 23.44 -26.53 -12.03
CA LEU A 37 22.84 -25.82 -10.88
C LEU A 37 22.29 -26.80 -9.83
N ASN A 38 21.61 -27.86 -10.27
CA ASN A 38 21.09 -28.88 -9.36
C ASN A 38 22.21 -29.68 -8.67
N LEU A 39 23.27 -30.02 -9.41
CA LEU A 39 24.46 -30.69 -8.88
C LEU A 39 25.14 -29.84 -7.79
N LEU A 40 25.42 -28.56 -8.08
CA LEU A 40 26.05 -27.64 -7.13
C LEU A 40 25.21 -27.46 -5.86
N THR A 41 23.90 -27.28 -6.00
CA THR A 41 23.00 -27.07 -4.87
C THR A 41 22.79 -28.35 -4.04
N ARG A 42 22.75 -29.54 -4.67
CA ARG A 42 22.76 -30.82 -3.94
C ARG A 42 24.01 -31.02 -3.11
N ALA A 43 25.17 -30.72 -3.68
CA ALA A 43 26.43 -30.86 -2.97
C ALA A 43 26.59 -29.85 -1.81
N ALA A 44 25.77 -28.79 -1.78
CA ALA A 44 25.63 -27.85 -0.66
C ALA A 44 24.47 -28.18 0.31
N GLY A 45 23.78 -29.32 0.14
CA GLY A 45 22.71 -29.78 1.05
C GLY A 45 21.27 -29.42 0.65
N PHE A 46 21.06 -28.85 -0.53
CA PHE A 46 19.72 -28.53 -1.05
C PHE A 46 19.18 -29.63 -1.98
N ARG A 47 17.87 -29.79 -2.10
CA ARG A 47 17.31 -30.85 -2.97
C ARG A 47 17.56 -30.59 -4.47
N ASN A 48 17.51 -29.32 -4.87
CA ASN A 48 17.72 -28.82 -6.23
C ASN A 48 17.85 -27.28 -6.20
N PHE A 49 18.03 -26.67 -7.38
CA PHE A 49 18.17 -25.23 -7.51
C PHE A 49 16.90 -24.44 -7.11
N GLN A 50 15.70 -25.00 -7.32
CA GLN A 50 14.45 -24.35 -6.91
C GLN A 50 14.33 -24.30 -5.38
N HIS A 51 14.74 -25.35 -4.68
CA HIS A 51 14.78 -25.39 -3.22
C HIS A 51 15.82 -24.41 -2.68
N PHE A 52 17.00 -24.33 -3.29
CA PHE A 52 18.03 -23.34 -2.95
C PHE A 52 17.52 -21.90 -3.12
N ARG A 53 16.91 -21.61 -4.28
CA ARG A 53 16.32 -20.30 -4.57
C ARG A 53 15.20 -19.95 -3.57
N ALA A 54 14.28 -20.87 -3.30
CA ALA A 54 13.18 -20.63 -2.37
C ALA A 54 13.67 -20.34 -0.95
N GLN A 55 14.71 -21.04 -0.47
CA GLN A 55 15.31 -20.73 0.83
C GLN A 55 15.98 -19.35 0.85
N PHE A 56 16.65 -18.97 -0.24
CA PHE A 56 17.27 -17.66 -0.36
C PHE A 56 16.23 -16.53 -0.39
N ASP A 57 15.19 -16.69 -1.22
CA ASP A 57 14.10 -15.72 -1.35
C ASP A 57 13.39 -15.56 0.01
N ALA A 58 13.12 -16.64 0.74
CA ALA A 58 12.53 -16.59 2.08
C ALA A 58 13.47 -15.94 3.13
N ALA A 59 14.77 -16.19 3.07
CA ALA A 59 15.74 -15.56 3.96
C ALA A 59 15.85 -14.05 3.70
N ASP A 60 15.87 -13.63 2.43
CA ASP A 60 15.85 -12.23 2.03
C ASP A 60 14.56 -11.54 2.49
N GLU A 61 13.40 -12.19 2.34
CA GLU A 61 12.12 -11.69 2.85
C GLU A 61 12.12 -11.51 4.37
N LEU A 62 12.70 -12.44 5.13
CA LEU A 62 12.82 -12.35 6.59
C LEU A 62 13.80 -11.25 7.05
N GLN A 63 14.86 -11.00 6.27
CA GLN A 63 15.86 -9.96 6.57
C GLN A 63 15.41 -8.57 6.10
N ARG A 64 14.53 -8.52 5.09
CA ARG A 64 13.99 -7.27 4.57
C ARG A 64 13.21 -6.58 5.67
N GLN A 65 13.81 -5.54 6.23
CA GLN A 65 13.12 -4.68 7.17
C GLN A 65 11.93 -4.05 6.43
N PRO A 66 10.73 -4.03 7.02
CA PRO A 66 9.63 -3.28 6.43
C PRO A 66 10.09 -1.84 6.25
N GLU A 67 9.90 -1.29 5.05
CA GLU A 67 10.18 0.13 4.81
C GLU A 67 9.47 0.94 5.89
N PRO A 68 10.16 1.90 6.54
CA PRO A 68 9.55 2.70 7.59
C PRO A 68 8.30 3.38 7.03
N GLU A 69 7.17 3.25 7.75
CA GLU A 69 5.94 3.90 7.31
C GLU A 69 6.19 5.41 7.15
N PRO A 70 5.70 6.03 6.06
CA PRO A 70 5.92 7.44 5.81
C PRO A 70 5.36 8.27 6.97
N VAL A 71 6.22 9.10 7.57
CA VAL A 71 5.85 9.95 8.72
C VAL A 71 5.06 11.16 8.22
N ALA A 72 3.93 11.45 8.87
CA ALA A 72 3.08 12.57 8.49
C ALA A 72 3.75 13.94 8.75
N ASP A 73 3.66 14.86 7.79
CA ASP A 73 3.97 16.28 8.02
C ASP A 73 2.93 16.94 8.93
N LEU A 74 3.23 17.01 10.22
CA LEU A 74 2.33 17.58 11.24
C LEU A 74 2.12 19.10 11.08
N GLN A 75 3.06 19.83 10.48
CA GLN A 75 2.88 21.26 10.23
C GLN A 75 1.80 21.48 9.17
N LYS A 76 1.82 20.67 8.10
CA LYS A 76 0.78 20.66 7.08
C LYS A 76 -0.57 20.25 7.68
N VAL A 77 -0.61 19.22 8.52
CA VAL A 77 -1.83 18.80 9.22
C VAL A 77 -2.42 19.95 10.03
N ALA A 78 -1.62 20.61 10.86
CA ALA A 78 -2.07 21.74 11.68
C ALA A 78 -2.59 22.91 10.85
N ARG A 79 -2.00 23.18 9.68
CA ARG A 79 -2.48 24.21 8.74
C ARG A 79 -3.83 23.82 8.13
N VAL A 80 -4.00 22.57 7.74
CA VAL A 80 -5.25 22.08 7.13
C VAL A 80 -6.38 21.96 8.15
N ALA A 81 -6.09 21.63 9.40
CA ALA A 81 -7.09 21.58 10.47
C ALA A 81 -7.85 22.90 10.64
N ARG A 82 -7.23 24.04 10.33
CA ARG A 82 -7.85 25.38 10.38
C ARG A 82 -8.96 25.62 9.34
N TYR A 83 -9.16 24.70 8.38
CA TYR A 83 -10.31 24.76 7.48
C TYR A 83 -11.58 24.21 8.11
N PHE A 84 -11.48 23.52 9.24
CA PHE A 84 -12.61 22.90 9.92
C PHE A 84 -13.03 23.71 11.14
N ASP A 85 -14.34 23.72 11.42
CA ASP A 85 -14.88 24.28 12.66
C ASP A 85 -14.77 23.29 13.84
N GLY A 86 -15.27 23.70 15.01
CA GLY A 86 -15.25 22.87 16.22
C GLY A 86 -16.12 21.62 16.16
N ALA A 87 -17.13 21.58 15.28
CA ALA A 87 -17.94 20.39 14.98
C ALA A 87 -17.29 19.52 13.89
N GLY A 88 -16.15 19.95 13.34
CA GLY A 88 -15.44 19.30 12.26
C GLY A 88 -16.05 19.56 10.89
N GLY A 89 -16.97 20.50 10.72
CA GLY A 89 -17.51 20.93 9.44
C GLY A 89 -16.51 21.77 8.64
N LEU A 90 -16.42 21.55 7.32
CA LEU A 90 -15.48 22.27 6.47
C LEU A 90 -15.99 23.70 6.18
N THR A 91 -15.36 24.71 6.80
CA THR A 91 -15.83 26.11 6.75
C THR A 91 -15.56 26.81 5.43
N ARG A 92 -14.46 26.48 4.74
CA ARG A 92 -14.07 27.11 3.47
C ARG A 92 -13.26 26.17 2.60
N TRP A 93 -13.32 26.38 1.29
CA TRP A 93 -12.57 25.58 0.32
C TRP A 93 -11.10 26.04 0.18
N PRO A 94 -10.11 25.16 0.35
CA PRO A 94 -8.70 25.54 0.22
C PRO A 94 -8.29 25.89 -1.23
N LYS A 95 -7.49 26.96 -1.39
CA LYS A 95 -6.89 27.32 -2.69
C LYS A 95 -5.78 26.34 -3.14
N LYS A 96 -5.07 25.71 -2.19
CA LYS A 96 -3.95 24.80 -2.48
C LYS A 96 -4.47 23.37 -2.70
N ALA A 97 -4.10 22.75 -3.82
CA ALA A 97 -4.54 21.39 -4.18
C ALA A 97 -4.22 20.35 -3.09
N SER A 98 -3.01 20.37 -2.53
CA SER A 98 -2.64 19.42 -1.47
C SER A 98 -3.42 19.59 -0.17
N HIS A 99 -3.99 20.77 0.08
CA HIS A 99 -4.90 20.98 1.21
C HIS A 99 -6.32 20.50 0.88
N ARG A 100 -6.79 20.71 -0.37
CA ARG A 100 -8.08 20.19 -0.83
C ARG A 100 -8.16 18.69 -0.68
N VAL A 101 -7.16 17.95 -1.16
CA VAL A 101 -7.09 16.49 -1.04
C VAL A 101 -7.22 16.03 0.41
N LEU A 102 -6.49 16.67 1.34
CA LEU A 102 -6.60 16.34 2.76
C LEU A 102 -8.00 16.64 3.35
N CYS A 103 -8.64 17.72 2.91
CA CYS A 103 -10.02 18.01 3.33
C CYS A 103 -11.00 16.97 2.81
N LEU A 104 -10.82 16.51 1.56
CA LEU A 104 -11.64 15.44 0.97
C LEU A 104 -11.49 14.13 1.74
N TRP A 105 -10.29 13.79 2.21
CA TRP A 105 -10.09 12.59 3.04
C TRP A 105 -10.87 12.65 4.37
N VAL A 106 -10.96 13.83 4.99
CA VAL A 106 -11.78 14.00 6.21
C VAL A 106 -13.26 13.77 5.90
N LEU A 107 -13.78 14.35 4.82
CA LEU A 107 -15.16 14.11 4.38
C LEU A 107 -15.38 12.62 4.07
N TRP A 108 -14.54 12.03 3.22
CA TRP A 108 -14.57 10.62 2.86
C TRP A 108 -14.61 9.71 4.09
N SER A 109 -13.81 10.00 5.12
CA SER A 109 -13.74 9.18 6.34
C SER A 109 -15.06 9.09 7.09
N ARG A 110 -15.95 10.07 6.92
CA ARG A 110 -17.27 10.17 7.56
C ARG A 110 -18.41 9.66 6.68
N VAL A 111 -18.16 9.42 5.40
CA VAL A 111 -19.14 8.76 4.53
C VAL A 111 -19.29 7.30 4.98
N PRO A 112 -20.52 6.79 5.17
CA PRO A 112 -20.74 5.40 5.56
C PRO A 112 -20.07 4.41 4.61
N ALA A 113 -19.26 3.51 5.17
CA ALA A 113 -18.59 2.46 4.42
C ALA A 113 -19.60 1.43 3.89
N GLY A 114 -19.38 0.95 2.67
CA GLY A 114 -20.18 -0.13 2.07
C GLY A 114 -21.62 0.23 1.69
N GLN A 115 -22.03 1.50 1.82
CA GLN A 115 -23.38 1.95 1.46
C GLN A 115 -23.39 2.68 0.12
N GLU A 116 -24.46 2.45 -0.64
CA GLU A 116 -24.79 3.26 -1.82
C GLU A 116 -25.74 4.37 -1.40
N MET A 117 -25.46 5.59 -1.86
CA MET A 117 -26.30 6.74 -1.61
C MET A 117 -26.80 7.29 -2.93
N SER A 118 -28.09 7.59 -3.00
CA SER A 118 -28.59 8.36 -4.13
C SER A 118 -28.12 9.82 -4.06
N GLU A 119 -28.18 10.53 -5.19
CA GLU A 119 -27.68 11.91 -5.31
C GLU A 119 -28.24 12.85 -4.23
N LYS A 120 -29.56 12.80 -3.97
CA LYS A 120 -30.21 13.71 -3.01
C LYS A 120 -29.71 13.50 -1.56
N PRO A 121 -29.77 12.29 -0.97
CA PRO A 121 -29.18 12.01 0.34
C PRO A 121 -27.69 12.34 0.42
N PHE A 122 -26.94 12.13 -0.67
CA PHE A 122 -25.52 12.47 -0.68
C PHE A 122 -25.28 13.98 -0.67
N ASN A 123 -26.07 14.76 -1.42
CA ASN A 123 -26.02 16.21 -1.40
C ASN A 123 -26.40 16.78 -0.03
N GLU A 124 -27.45 16.24 0.60
CA GLU A 124 -27.85 16.60 1.97
C GLU A 124 -26.76 16.28 2.99
N TRP A 125 -26.14 15.10 2.87
CA TRP A 125 -25.01 14.71 3.69
C TRP A 125 -23.83 15.69 3.52
N LEU A 126 -23.46 16.02 2.28
CA LEU A 126 -22.40 16.99 2.01
C LEU A 126 -22.75 18.35 2.62
N ALA A 127 -23.97 18.84 2.41
CA ALA A 127 -24.45 20.12 2.95
C ALA A 127 -24.34 20.19 4.49
N ALA A 128 -24.55 19.09 5.20
CA ALA A 128 -24.37 19.03 6.65
C ALA A 128 -22.90 19.08 7.11
N HIS A 129 -21.94 18.82 6.22
CA HIS A 129 -20.51 18.69 6.55
C HIS A 129 -19.64 19.85 6.02
N HIS A 130 -20.22 20.89 5.42
CA HIS A 130 -19.49 22.09 4.99
C HIS A 130 -20.33 23.37 5.11
N GLY A 131 -19.66 24.53 5.22
CA GLY A 131 -20.31 25.83 5.44
C GLY A 131 -20.34 26.77 4.23
N PHE A 132 -19.72 26.42 3.09
CA PHE A 132 -19.58 27.31 1.93
C PHE A 132 -20.64 27.09 0.82
N GLY A 133 -21.58 26.17 1.01
CA GLY A 133 -22.78 26.03 0.17
C GLY A 133 -22.59 25.39 -1.21
N ASP A 134 -21.42 24.86 -1.55
CA ASP A 134 -21.16 24.19 -2.84
C ASP A 134 -20.87 22.69 -2.66
N HIS A 135 -21.94 21.92 -2.44
CA HIS A 135 -21.86 20.46 -2.36
C HIS A 135 -21.54 19.83 -3.73
N ALA A 136 -21.90 20.48 -4.85
CA ALA A 136 -21.66 19.97 -6.18
C ALA A 136 -20.16 19.92 -6.51
N LEU A 137 -19.40 20.93 -6.07
CA LEU A 137 -17.94 20.94 -6.10
C LEU A 137 -17.36 19.77 -5.30
N LEU A 138 -17.78 19.56 -4.05
CA LEU A 138 -17.26 18.48 -3.21
C LEU A 138 -17.54 17.10 -3.80
N ARG A 139 -18.76 16.87 -4.29
CA ARG A 139 -19.13 15.63 -4.97
C ARG A 139 -18.24 15.34 -6.18
N ARG A 140 -17.95 16.35 -6.98
CA ARG A 140 -17.07 16.24 -8.15
C ARG A 140 -15.65 15.89 -7.73
N GLU A 141 -15.08 16.65 -6.79
CA GLU A 141 -13.72 16.45 -6.31
C GLU A 141 -13.53 15.09 -5.62
N LEU A 142 -14.52 14.60 -4.86
CA LEU A 142 -14.50 13.26 -4.28
C LEU A 142 -14.42 12.15 -5.35
N CYS A 143 -15.14 12.30 -6.46
CA CYS A 143 -15.07 11.37 -7.58
C CYS A 143 -13.79 11.49 -8.38
N ASP A 144 -13.37 12.72 -8.71
CA ASP A 144 -12.19 12.99 -9.53
C ASP A 144 -10.90 12.51 -8.83
N HIS A 145 -10.87 12.56 -7.49
CA HIS A 145 -9.78 12.01 -6.69
C HIS A 145 -9.89 10.51 -6.39
N GLY A 146 -10.87 9.80 -6.96
CA GLY A 146 -11.04 8.36 -6.75
C GLY A 146 -11.36 7.98 -5.30
N LEU A 147 -11.92 8.89 -4.52
CA LEU A 147 -12.38 8.62 -3.16
C LEU A 147 -13.80 8.03 -3.16
N MET A 148 -14.58 8.37 -4.18
CA MET A 148 -15.93 7.86 -4.41
C MET A 148 -16.13 7.48 -5.87
N THR A 149 -16.96 6.49 -6.15
CA THR A 149 -17.51 6.26 -7.49
C THR A 149 -18.88 6.87 -7.63
N ARG A 150 -19.29 7.11 -8.88
CA ARG A 150 -20.66 7.42 -9.25
C ARG A 150 -21.09 6.63 -10.47
N THR A 151 -22.37 6.29 -10.58
CA THR A 151 -22.94 5.73 -11.81
C THR A 151 -22.84 6.76 -12.95
N ARG A 152 -22.87 6.28 -14.20
CA ARG A 152 -22.75 7.15 -15.40
C ARG A 152 -23.87 8.21 -15.47
N ASP A 153 -25.06 7.86 -15.01
CA ASP A 153 -26.21 8.75 -14.89
C ASP A 153 -26.15 9.66 -13.63
N GLY A 154 -25.11 9.51 -12.81
CA GLY A 154 -24.84 10.36 -11.64
C GLY A 154 -25.76 10.14 -10.46
N ARG A 155 -26.62 9.11 -10.49
CA ARG A 155 -27.68 8.90 -9.51
C ARG A 155 -27.22 8.21 -8.23
N VAL A 156 -26.21 7.35 -8.32
CA VAL A 156 -25.72 6.55 -7.19
C VAL A 156 -24.26 6.85 -6.93
N TYR A 157 -23.92 7.06 -5.67
CA TYR A 157 -22.58 7.30 -5.15
C TYR A 157 -22.18 6.17 -4.20
N ARG A 158 -20.92 5.76 -4.28
CA ARG A 158 -20.36 4.76 -3.37
C ARG A 158 -18.95 5.15 -2.95
N ARG A 159 -18.67 4.98 -1.66
CA ARG A 159 -17.32 5.16 -1.11
C ARG A 159 -16.38 4.06 -1.62
N ILE A 160 -15.19 4.43 -2.09
CA ILE A 160 -14.11 3.48 -2.39
C ILE A 160 -13.30 3.29 -1.11
N GLU A 161 -13.19 2.06 -0.62
CA GLU A 161 -12.37 1.75 0.55
C GLU A 161 -10.89 1.70 0.16
N GLN A 162 -10.08 2.52 0.85
CA GLN A 162 -8.64 2.63 0.62
C GLN A 162 -7.92 3.23 1.83
N LYS A 163 -6.62 2.95 1.98
CA LYS A 163 -5.80 3.46 3.08
C LYS A 163 -5.54 4.96 2.88
N PRO A 164 -5.95 5.85 3.81
CA PRO A 164 -5.60 7.26 3.72
C PRO A 164 -4.08 7.47 3.88
N PRO A 165 -3.51 8.52 3.26
CA PRO A 165 -2.12 8.89 3.48
C PRO A 165 -1.89 9.31 4.95
N PRO A 166 -0.64 9.26 5.45
CA PRO A 166 -0.31 9.55 6.85
C PRO A 166 -0.86 10.88 7.36
N GLU A 167 -0.77 11.96 6.58
CA GLU A 167 -1.31 13.26 6.96
C GLU A 167 -2.84 13.26 7.05
N ALA A 168 -3.52 12.49 6.19
CA ALA A 168 -4.97 12.34 6.27
C ALA A 168 -5.36 11.57 7.53
N VAL A 169 -4.65 10.48 7.86
CA VAL A 169 -4.87 9.73 9.10
C VAL A 169 -4.70 10.63 10.33
N ALA A 170 -3.60 11.40 10.38
CA ALA A 170 -3.34 12.33 11.47
C ALA A 170 -4.43 13.41 11.58
N LEU A 171 -4.86 13.97 10.45
CA LEU A 171 -5.92 14.98 10.41
C LEU A 171 -7.28 14.43 10.84
N ILE A 172 -7.67 13.25 10.35
CA ILE A 172 -8.92 12.57 10.73
C ILE A 172 -8.94 12.32 12.25
N ARG A 173 -7.83 11.83 12.82
CA ARG A 173 -7.70 11.63 14.28
C ARG A 173 -7.82 12.94 15.06
N ALA A 174 -7.18 14.01 14.59
CA ALA A 174 -7.22 15.31 15.25
C ALA A 174 -8.61 15.96 15.23
N LEU A 175 -9.42 15.67 14.20
CA LEU A 175 -10.78 16.19 14.02
C LEU A 175 -11.88 15.24 14.51
N ALA A 176 -11.53 14.05 14.99
CA ALA A 176 -12.49 13.16 15.60
C ALA A 176 -13.07 13.84 16.86
N PRO A 177 -14.38 13.75 17.11
CA PRO A 177 -14.95 14.28 18.34
C PRO A 177 -14.19 13.67 19.51
N ARG A 178 -13.63 14.50 20.38
CA ARG A 178 -13.04 14.02 21.63
C ARG A 178 -14.17 13.32 22.37
N ARG A 179 -14.11 11.98 22.47
CA ARG A 179 -14.95 11.26 23.42
C ARG A 179 -14.66 11.89 24.78
N ALA A 180 -15.63 12.62 25.33
CA ALA A 180 -15.57 13.03 26.72
C ALA A 180 -15.43 11.74 27.54
N ALA A 181 -14.36 11.67 28.34
CA ALA A 181 -14.19 10.65 29.36
C ALA A 181 -15.19 10.90 30.50
#